data_AF-A0A942Z7X5-F1
#
_entry.id   AF-A0A942Z7X5-F1
#
_cell.length_a   1.000
_cell.length_b   1.000
_cell.length_c   1.000
_cell.angle_alpha   90.00
_cell.angle_beta   90.00
_cell.angle_gamma   90.00
#
_symmetry.space_group_name_H-M   'P 1'
#
loop_
_entity.id
_entity.type
_entity.pdbx_description
1 polymer ?
#
loop_
_entity_poly.entity_id
_entity_poly.type
_entity_poly.pdbx_seq_one_letter_code
_entity_poly.pdbx_strand_id
1 'polypeptide(L)'
;MKRLKSIFLAVTLIISIFSGNLIVYAEVDNTKGPENHKNSYSINEYEMLKNMTFEKGTIDIEDNNEIPDTTEVSKNRDNKKMEKEMKELSKKLSKEDLIKEYKDKIYSLKEWKVKELKSVGYTDKQIDAIKNFDGSEEMMIAAATTVDVNIGLRNINSSYQGTTVDVIADFNSQGIQSNWFMDIFAVTWSSPLTVVSNTGTVRYVNSNGNSKYYTHTPVPADSLYARQMKFYKYKDEGYPAYYVHSGSMIIKLKSNTKVYDIAAYAAYGYNSISVNPYVSVKGDVGLSFSTGVSNVGWDYTSN
;
A
#
# COMPACT_ATOMS: atom_id res chain seq x y z
N MET A 1 24.79 31.30 -72.78
CA MET A 1 25.53 30.68 -71.65
C MET A 1 24.92 29.30 -71.36
N LYS A 2 25.76 28.28 -71.14
CA LYS A 2 25.47 26.84 -71.01
C LYS A 2 24.33 26.56 -70.01
N ARG A 3 23.14 26.12 -70.46
CA ARG A 3 22.56 24.76 -70.48
C ARG A 3 22.61 23.92 -69.18
N LEU A 4 21.39 23.66 -68.68
CA LEU A 4 20.78 22.44 -68.10
C LEU A 4 21.50 21.65 -66.99
N LYS A 5 20.78 21.44 -65.88
CA LYS A 5 20.30 20.11 -65.43
C LYS A 5 19.13 20.27 -64.45
N SER A 6 17.94 19.85 -64.88
CA SER A 6 16.86 19.40 -63.98
C SER A 6 17.19 18.01 -63.44
N ILE A 7 16.73 17.66 -62.24
CA ILE A 7 16.11 16.37 -61.90
C ILE A 7 15.42 16.47 -60.53
N PHE A 8 14.15 16.08 -60.54
CA PHE A 8 13.27 15.70 -59.43
C PHE A 8 13.91 14.69 -58.46
N LEU A 9 13.67 14.79 -57.15
CA LEU A 9 13.25 13.62 -56.35
C LEU A 9 12.71 13.96 -54.95
N ALA A 10 11.46 13.50 -54.76
CA ALA A 10 10.84 12.91 -53.57
C ALA A 10 11.13 13.45 -52.16
N VAL A 11 10.02 13.92 -51.59
CA VAL A 11 9.67 14.03 -50.18
C VAL A 11 9.96 12.73 -49.41
N THR A 12 10.75 12.84 -48.35
CA THR A 12 10.69 11.92 -47.21
C THR A 12 10.67 12.75 -45.93
N LEU A 13 9.50 12.78 -45.31
CA LEU A 13 9.21 13.45 -44.03
C LEU A 13 9.75 12.56 -42.90
N ILE A 14 10.81 12.97 -42.23
CA ILE A 14 11.22 12.39 -40.94
C ILE A 14 10.80 13.39 -39.86
N ILE A 15 9.70 13.06 -39.17
CA ILE A 15 9.28 13.75 -37.95
C ILE A 15 10.12 13.18 -36.81
N SER A 16 11.15 13.90 -36.39
CA SER A 16 11.80 13.71 -35.09
C SER A 16 11.36 14.83 -34.16
N ILE A 17 10.34 14.56 -33.34
CA ILE A 17 9.95 15.43 -32.23
C ILE A 17 10.95 15.19 -31.10
N PHE A 18 11.98 16.03 -31.02
CA PHE A 18 12.66 16.32 -29.77
C PHE A 18 11.79 17.31 -28.99
N SER A 19 10.95 16.82 -28.09
CA SER A 19 10.38 17.65 -27.04
C SER A 19 11.46 17.87 -25.98
N GLY A 20 12.08 19.05 -26.00
CA GLY A 20 12.94 19.49 -24.91
C GLY A 20 12.14 19.55 -23.62
N ASN A 21 12.62 18.84 -22.59
CA ASN A 21 12.14 19.00 -21.23
C ASN A 21 12.53 20.40 -20.75
N LEU A 22 11.53 21.28 -20.63
CA LEU A 22 11.63 22.50 -19.84
C LEU A 22 11.78 22.11 -18.37
N ILE A 23 12.98 22.24 -17.83
CA ILE A 23 13.24 22.22 -16.39
C ILE A 23 12.83 23.58 -15.85
N VAL A 24 11.68 23.64 -15.20
CA VAL A 24 11.29 24.77 -14.35
C VAL A 24 12.04 24.60 -13.03
N TYR A 25 13.01 25.47 -12.77
CA TYR A 25 13.60 25.61 -11.45
C TYR A 25 12.57 26.30 -10.53
N ALA A 26 12.09 25.57 -9.53
CA ALA A 26 11.40 26.19 -8.39
C ALA A 26 12.46 26.57 -7.35
N GLU A 27 12.58 27.87 -7.11
CA GLU A 27 13.36 28.47 -6.04
C GLU A 27 12.74 28.08 -4.69
N VAL A 28 13.50 27.36 -3.85
CA VAL A 28 13.06 26.92 -2.53
C VAL A 28 13.12 28.11 -1.58
N ASP A 29 11.95 28.68 -1.30
CA ASP A 29 11.77 29.67 -0.26
C ASP A 29 11.81 28.96 1.11
N ASN A 30 12.86 29.24 1.89
CA ASN A 30 13.00 28.79 3.27
C ASN A 30 11.91 29.46 4.11
N THR A 31 10.72 28.85 4.20
CA THR A 31 9.76 28.92 5.32
C THR A 31 8.39 28.41 4.86
N LYS A 32 7.93 27.27 5.42
CA LYS A 32 6.54 27.02 5.82
C LYS A 32 6.42 25.65 6.49
N GLY A 33 5.50 25.56 7.45
CA GLY A 33 5.21 24.36 8.24
C GLY A 33 4.68 23.19 7.41
N PRO A 34 4.12 22.14 8.04
CA PRO A 34 3.70 20.93 7.33
C PRO A 34 2.62 21.27 6.31
N GLU A 35 3.01 21.40 5.05
CA GLU A 35 2.05 21.41 3.96
C GLU A 35 1.40 20.02 3.96
N ASN A 36 0.09 19.99 4.22
CA ASN A 36 -0.71 18.79 4.09
C ASN A 36 -0.71 18.39 2.61
N HIS A 37 0.26 17.56 2.22
CA HIS A 37 0.26 16.88 0.94
C HIS A 37 -1.01 16.03 0.85
N LYS A 38 -1.86 16.35 -0.12
CA LYS A 38 -3.23 15.85 -0.25
C LYS A 38 -3.33 14.86 -1.43
N ASN A 39 -2.33 13.98 -1.55
CA ASN A 39 -2.32 12.93 -2.55
C ASN A 39 -2.61 11.58 -1.89
N SER A 40 -3.67 11.49 -1.06
CA SER A 40 -4.16 10.19 -0.64
C SER A 40 -4.87 9.54 -1.83
N TYR A 41 -4.21 8.57 -2.45
CA TYR A 41 -4.88 7.68 -3.38
C TYR A 41 -5.66 6.67 -2.56
N SER A 42 -6.99 6.69 -2.70
CA SER A 42 -7.87 5.71 -2.08
C SER A 42 -8.49 4.86 -3.18
N ILE A 43 -8.11 3.59 -3.24
CA ILE A 43 -8.69 2.65 -4.20
C ILE A 43 -9.80 1.85 -3.51
N ASN A 44 -10.91 1.71 -4.24
CA ASN A 44 -12.11 1.01 -3.85
C ASN A 44 -11.90 -0.52 -3.89
N GLU A 45 -12.11 -1.21 -2.78
CA GLU A 45 -11.95 -2.67 -2.67
C GLU A 45 -12.67 -3.47 -3.78
N TYR A 46 -13.89 -3.07 -4.17
CA TYR A 46 -14.64 -3.77 -5.20
C TYR A 46 -14.02 -3.60 -6.59
N GLU A 47 -13.62 -2.39 -6.95
CA GLU A 47 -12.97 -2.12 -8.24
C GLU A 47 -11.68 -2.92 -8.39
N MET A 48 -10.97 -3.15 -7.30
CA MET A 48 -9.79 -4.00 -7.29
C MET A 48 -10.10 -5.46 -7.54
N LEU A 49 -11.07 -6.03 -6.82
CA LEU A 49 -11.49 -7.41 -7.02
C LEU A 49 -11.96 -7.61 -8.47
N LYS A 50 -12.60 -6.59 -9.06
CA LYS A 50 -13.00 -6.57 -10.47
C LYS A 50 -11.82 -6.49 -11.43
N ASN A 51 -10.77 -5.75 -11.11
CA ASN A 51 -9.59 -5.58 -11.96
C ASN A 51 -8.50 -6.62 -11.72
N MET A 52 -8.69 -7.52 -10.76
CA MET A 52 -7.74 -8.59 -10.46
C MET A 52 -7.68 -9.62 -11.60
N THR A 53 -6.52 -9.70 -12.25
CA THR A 53 -6.22 -10.72 -13.25
C THR A 53 -5.64 -11.95 -12.55
N PHE A 54 -6.34 -13.08 -12.63
CA PHE A 54 -5.81 -14.36 -12.19
C PHE A 54 -4.94 -14.91 -13.32
N GLU A 55 -3.63 -14.68 -13.26
CA GLU A 55 -2.73 -15.48 -14.09
C GLU A 55 -2.80 -16.92 -13.59
N LYS A 56 -3.47 -17.75 -14.38
CA LYS A 56 -3.69 -19.16 -14.09
C LYS A 56 -2.37 -19.90 -14.27
N GLY A 57 -1.60 -19.97 -13.18
CA GLY A 57 -0.41 -20.82 -13.08
C GLY A 57 0.91 -20.05 -13.04
N THR A 58 1.30 -19.63 -11.85
CA THR A 58 2.56 -19.94 -11.16
C THR A 58 2.59 -19.14 -9.85
N ILE A 59 2.21 -19.78 -8.74
CA ILE A 59 2.61 -19.28 -7.42
C ILE A 59 4.06 -19.74 -7.24
N ASP A 60 4.99 -19.08 -7.92
CA ASP A 60 6.39 -19.19 -7.59
C ASP A 60 6.63 -18.30 -6.37
N ILE A 61 6.80 -18.94 -5.21
CA ILE A 61 7.36 -18.30 -4.02
C ILE A 61 8.57 -19.17 -3.66
N GLU A 62 9.76 -18.64 -3.92
CA GLU A 62 10.98 -19.13 -3.29
C GLU A 62 10.81 -19.06 -1.77
N ASP A 63 10.90 -20.22 -1.13
CA ASP A 63 11.10 -20.37 0.31
C ASP A 63 12.39 -19.67 0.68
N ASN A 64 12.36 -18.38 1.07
CA ASN A 64 13.43 -17.74 1.85
C ASN A 64 12.94 -16.40 2.39
N ASN A 65 12.33 -16.42 3.57
CA ASN A 65 12.56 -15.41 4.62
C ASN A 65 11.80 -15.84 5.88
N GLU A 66 12.54 -16.42 6.82
CA GLU A 66 12.10 -16.62 8.20
C GLU A 66 11.65 -15.26 8.78
N ILE A 67 10.43 -15.22 9.30
CA ILE A 67 9.98 -14.15 10.18
C ILE A 67 10.67 -14.38 11.53
N PRO A 68 11.39 -13.41 12.10
CA PRO A 68 11.93 -13.56 13.45
C PRO A 68 10.77 -13.46 14.45
N ASP A 69 10.34 -14.62 14.95
CA ASP A 69 9.38 -14.77 16.05
C ASP A 69 10.09 -14.57 17.39
N THR A 70 9.84 -13.45 18.06
CA THR A 70 10.10 -13.34 19.49
C THR A 70 8.86 -13.85 20.23
N THR A 71 9.04 -15.02 20.88
CA THR A 71 8.20 -15.69 21.91
C THR A 71 6.92 -16.43 21.46
N GLU A 72 7.03 -17.73 21.12
CA GLU A 72 6.60 -18.91 21.91
C GLU A 72 6.58 -20.20 21.05
N VAL A 73 7.43 -21.17 21.40
CA VAL A 73 7.75 -22.39 20.62
C VAL A 73 6.56 -23.35 20.38
N SER A 74 5.41 -23.15 21.04
CA SER A 74 4.19 -23.95 20.81
C SER A 74 3.29 -23.43 19.68
N LYS A 75 3.37 -22.15 19.27
CA LYS A 75 2.52 -21.55 18.21
C LYS A 75 3.02 -21.87 16.79
N ASN A 76 4.27 -22.31 16.65
CA ASN A 76 4.95 -22.48 15.37
C ASN A 76 4.44 -23.66 14.52
N ARG A 77 3.88 -24.73 15.13
CA ARG A 77 3.27 -25.84 14.37
C ARG A 77 1.90 -25.49 13.81
N ASP A 78 1.09 -24.77 14.57
CA ASP A 78 -0.25 -24.38 14.16
C ASP A 78 -0.20 -23.30 13.07
N ASN A 79 0.75 -22.36 13.14
CA ASN A 79 0.97 -21.36 12.10
C ASN A 79 1.40 -22.00 10.76
N LYS A 80 2.35 -22.93 10.75
CA LYS A 80 2.78 -23.63 9.51
C LYS A 80 1.66 -24.48 8.89
N LYS A 81 0.82 -25.10 9.73
CA LYS A 81 -0.34 -25.87 9.26
C LYS A 81 -1.39 -24.94 8.64
N MET A 82 -1.70 -23.83 9.30
CA MET A 82 -2.62 -22.81 8.82
C MET A 82 -2.13 -22.18 7.51
N GLU A 83 -0.83 -21.87 7.40
CA GLU A 83 -0.22 -21.39 6.14
C GLU A 83 -0.39 -22.38 4.99
N LYS A 84 -0.19 -23.67 5.24
CA LYS A 84 -0.37 -24.72 4.23
C LYS A 84 -1.84 -24.83 3.79
N GLU A 85 -2.77 -24.78 4.74
CA GLU A 85 -4.21 -24.81 4.45
C GLU A 85 -4.65 -23.56 3.66
N MET A 86 -4.17 -22.37 4.05
CA MET A 86 -4.41 -21.13 3.32
C MET A 86 -3.82 -21.17 1.90
N LYS A 87 -2.67 -21.83 1.71
CA LYS A 87 -2.01 -21.99 0.40
C LYS A 87 -2.79 -22.92 -0.53
N GLU A 88 -3.41 -23.96 0.01
CA GLU A 88 -4.26 -24.85 -0.78
C GLU A 88 -5.62 -24.21 -1.09
N LEU A 89 -6.13 -23.38 -0.19
CA LEU A 89 -7.38 -22.64 -0.38
C LEU A 89 -7.21 -21.50 -1.39
N SER A 90 -6.10 -20.77 -1.35
CA SER A 90 -5.79 -19.71 -2.32
C SER A 90 -5.67 -20.23 -3.75
N LYS A 91 -5.14 -21.44 -3.96
CA LYS A 91 -5.09 -22.09 -5.29
C LYS A 91 -6.47 -22.40 -5.87
N LYS A 92 -7.51 -22.48 -5.05
CA LYS A 92 -8.88 -22.86 -5.45
C LYS A 92 -9.82 -21.66 -5.53
N LEU A 93 -9.47 -20.53 -4.91
CA LEU A 93 -10.25 -19.31 -4.92
C LEU A 93 -10.31 -18.73 -6.34
N SER A 94 -11.53 -18.52 -6.82
CA SER A 94 -11.80 -17.79 -8.07
C SER A 94 -12.11 -16.32 -7.80
N LYS A 95 -12.13 -15.50 -8.86
CA LYS A 95 -12.57 -14.11 -8.79
C LYS A 95 -14.01 -14.01 -8.29
N GLU A 96 -14.85 -14.91 -8.77
CA GLU A 96 -16.26 -15.00 -8.43
C GLU A 96 -16.45 -15.31 -6.93
N ASP A 97 -15.59 -16.16 -6.36
CA ASP A 97 -15.60 -16.45 -4.92
C ASP A 97 -15.26 -15.21 -4.09
N LEU A 98 -14.24 -14.44 -4.49
CA LEU A 98 -13.85 -13.20 -3.78
C LEU A 98 -14.93 -12.12 -3.89
N ILE A 99 -15.55 -11.96 -5.06
CA ILE A 99 -16.68 -11.03 -5.25
C ILE A 99 -17.88 -11.47 -4.41
N LYS A 100 -18.15 -12.79 -4.35
CA LYS A 100 -19.21 -13.33 -3.50
C LYS A 100 -18.94 -13.06 -2.03
N GLU A 101 -17.73 -13.31 -1.55
CA GLU A 101 -17.33 -13.03 -0.17
C GLU A 101 -17.48 -11.54 0.18
N TYR A 102 -17.06 -10.67 -0.74
CA TYR A 102 -17.25 -9.22 -0.61
C TYR A 102 -18.74 -8.85 -0.52
N LYS A 103 -19.59 -9.45 -1.34
CA LYS A 103 -21.04 -9.24 -1.31
C LYS A 103 -21.67 -9.74 0.00
N ASP A 104 -21.28 -10.94 0.45
CA ASP A 104 -21.75 -11.54 1.71
C ASP A 104 -21.34 -10.68 2.92
N LYS A 105 -20.14 -10.08 2.89
CA LYS A 105 -19.71 -9.08 3.88
C LYS A 105 -20.69 -7.91 3.95
N ILE A 106 -21.08 -7.32 2.82
CA ILE A 106 -22.00 -6.16 2.84
C ILE A 106 -23.38 -6.55 3.40
N TYR A 107 -23.90 -7.73 3.05
CA TYR A 107 -25.15 -8.23 3.64
C TYR A 107 -25.04 -8.40 5.16
N SER A 108 -23.90 -8.90 5.67
CA SER A 108 -23.65 -8.98 7.12
C SER A 108 -23.61 -7.60 7.78
N LEU A 109 -22.93 -6.63 7.15
CA LEU A 109 -22.84 -5.25 7.64
C LEU A 109 -24.19 -4.52 7.63
N LYS A 110 -25.11 -4.90 6.76
CA LYS A 110 -26.47 -4.35 6.72
C LYS A 110 -27.21 -4.57 8.05
N GLU A 111 -26.92 -5.66 8.76
CA GLU A 111 -27.51 -5.98 10.07
C GLU A 111 -26.91 -5.17 11.23
N TRP A 112 -25.73 -4.57 11.05
CA TRP A 112 -25.05 -3.79 12.10
C TRP A 112 -25.70 -2.43 12.32
N LYS A 113 -25.72 -1.91 13.53
CA LYS A 113 -26.22 -0.56 13.82
C LYS A 113 -25.36 0.50 13.14
N VAL A 114 -25.94 1.64 12.77
CA VAL A 114 -25.20 2.78 12.21
C VAL A 114 -24.01 3.18 13.08
N LYS A 115 -24.18 3.18 14.42
CA LYS A 115 -23.09 3.46 15.35
C LYS A 115 -21.95 2.45 15.24
N GLU A 116 -22.26 1.18 15.07
CA GLU A 116 -21.26 0.10 14.94
C GLU A 116 -20.47 0.25 13.64
N LEU A 117 -21.13 0.62 12.54
CA LEU A 117 -20.49 0.92 11.27
C LEU A 117 -19.57 2.16 11.36
N LYS A 118 -20.02 3.21 12.05
CA LYS A 118 -19.18 4.40 12.30
C LYS A 118 -17.95 4.09 13.15
N SER A 119 -18.09 3.21 14.15
CA SER A 119 -16.97 2.80 15.00
C SER A 119 -15.81 2.17 14.21
N VAL A 120 -16.11 1.46 13.12
CA VAL A 120 -15.11 0.81 12.26
C VAL A 120 -14.72 1.65 11.03
N GLY A 121 -15.09 2.94 11.02
CA GLY A 121 -14.58 3.91 10.07
C GLY A 121 -15.41 4.13 8.80
N TYR A 122 -16.60 3.52 8.66
CA TYR A 122 -17.47 3.80 7.51
C TYR A 122 -17.99 5.25 7.54
N THR A 123 -17.93 5.91 6.39
CA THR A 123 -18.52 7.24 6.16
C THR A 123 -20.05 7.16 6.05
N ASP A 124 -20.74 8.30 6.24
CA ASP A 124 -22.20 8.34 6.12
C ASP A 124 -22.70 7.87 4.74
N LYS A 125 -21.94 8.16 3.66
CA LYS A 125 -22.27 7.70 2.30
C LYS A 125 -22.13 6.19 2.15
N GLN A 126 -21.05 5.60 2.67
CA GLN A 126 -20.86 4.16 2.65
C GLN A 126 -21.93 3.46 3.51
N ILE A 127 -22.28 4.04 4.66
CA ILE A 127 -23.35 3.50 5.54
C ILE A 127 -24.68 3.50 4.81
N ASP A 128 -25.05 4.57 4.13
CA ASP A 128 -26.29 4.63 3.36
C ASP A 128 -26.32 3.53 2.27
N ALA A 129 -25.23 3.36 1.53
CA ALA A 129 -25.09 2.29 0.54
C ALA A 129 -25.19 0.89 1.16
N ILE A 130 -24.56 0.64 2.31
CA ILE A 130 -24.65 -0.63 3.05
C ILE A 130 -26.09 -0.89 3.49
N LYS A 131 -26.79 0.13 4.01
CA LYS A 131 -28.16 0.01 4.52
C LYS A 131 -29.17 -0.21 3.42
N ASN A 132 -28.97 0.40 2.26
CA ASN A 132 -29.82 0.25 1.09
C ASN A 132 -29.32 -0.82 0.11
N PHE A 133 -28.35 -1.64 0.52
CA PHE A 133 -27.72 -2.62 -0.35
C PHE A 133 -28.75 -3.59 -0.95
N ASP A 134 -28.82 -3.60 -2.27
CA ASP A 134 -29.69 -4.43 -3.11
C ASP A 134 -28.91 -5.50 -3.89
N GLY A 135 -27.58 -5.51 -3.77
CA GLY A 135 -26.71 -6.42 -4.47
C GLY A 135 -26.28 -5.97 -5.87
N SER A 136 -26.62 -4.75 -6.28
CA SER A 136 -26.16 -4.11 -7.51
C SER A 136 -24.69 -3.74 -7.46
N GLU A 137 -24.08 -3.57 -8.64
CA GLU A 137 -22.68 -3.14 -8.77
C GLU A 137 -22.45 -1.72 -8.24
N GLU A 138 -23.38 -0.82 -8.48
CA GLU A 138 -23.32 0.56 -7.98
C GLU A 138 -23.25 0.59 -6.45
N MET A 139 -24.11 -0.20 -5.79
CA MET A 139 -24.09 -0.29 -4.33
C MET A 139 -22.87 -1.04 -3.80
N MET A 140 -22.32 -1.99 -4.55
CA MET A 140 -21.05 -2.64 -4.21
C MET A 140 -19.88 -1.65 -4.22
N ILE A 141 -19.81 -0.75 -5.21
CA ILE A 141 -18.80 0.31 -5.28
C ILE A 141 -19.02 1.30 -4.13
N ALA A 142 -20.25 1.78 -3.91
CA ALA A 142 -20.53 2.79 -2.91
C ALA A 142 -20.31 2.31 -1.45
N ALA A 143 -20.51 1.01 -1.18
CA ALA A 143 -20.28 0.39 0.12
C ALA A 143 -18.81 -0.02 0.39
N ALA A 144 -17.93 0.17 -0.58
CA ALA A 144 -16.58 -0.37 -0.52
C ALA A 144 -15.70 0.32 0.52
N THR A 145 -14.82 -0.48 1.10
CA THR A 145 -13.76 0.00 1.97
C THR A 145 -12.72 0.75 1.15
N THR A 146 -12.24 1.85 1.72
CA THR A 146 -11.20 2.70 1.14
C THR A 146 -10.02 2.79 2.09
N VAL A 147 -8.82 2.93 1.55
CA VAL A 147 -7.59 3.09 2.34
C VAL A 147 -6.86 4.32 1.86
N ASP A 148 -6.65 5.27 2.75
CA ASP A 148 -5.81 6.43 2.52
C ASP A 148 -4.38 6.12 3.00
N VAL A 149 -3.37 6.55 2.24
CA VAL A 149 -1.95 6.49 2.63
C VAL A 149 -1.38 7.89 2.59
N ASN A 150 -0.54 8.23 3.58
CA ASN A 150 0.18 9.49 3.65
C ASN A 150 1.66 9.22 3.95
N ILE A 151 2.55 10.07 3.44
CA ILE A 151 3.97 10.04 3.80
C ILE A 151 4.53 11.46 3.95
N GLY A 152 5.44 11.63 4.92
CA GLY A 152 6.12 12.90 5.14
C GLY A 152 7.54 12.72 5.65
N LEU A 153 8.37 13.73 5.38
CA LEU A 153 9.73 13.85 5.92
C LEU A 153 9.72 14.81 7.11
N ARG A 154 10.39 14.44 8.20
CA ARG A 154 10.55 15.28 9.40
C ARG A 154 11.98 15.26 9.89
N ASN A 155 12.32 16.23 10.73
CA ASN A 155 13.62 16.30 11.41
C ASN A 155 14.81 16.22 10.45
N ILE A 156 14.69 16.85 9.27
CA ILE A 156 15.75 16.89 8.27
C ILE A 156 16.88 17.76 8.81
N ASN A 157 18.06 17.18 8.97
CA ASN A 157 19.29 17.88 9.27
C ASN A 157 20.33 17.47 8.23
N SER A 158 20.86 18.43 7.48
CA SER A 158 21.81 18.17 6.39
C SER A 158 23.01 19.08 6.49
N SER A 159 24.19 18.49 6.68
CA SER A 159 25.48 19.18 6.77
C SER A 159 26.54 18.42 5.98
N TYR A 160 27.73 19.00 5.81
CA TYR A 160 28.85 18.30 5.20
C TYR A 160 29.31 17.06 5.99
N GLN A 161 28.94 16.94 7.26
CA GLN A 161 29.25 15.80 8.12
C GLN A 161 28.22 14.66 8.01
N GLY A 162 27.12 14.88 7.29
CA GLY A 162 26.06 13.89 7.10
C GLY A 162 24.67 14.49 7.06
N THR A 163 23.71 13.64 6.73
CA THR A 163 22.29 13.95 6.69
C THR A 163 21.51 12.98 7.56
N THR A 164 20.54 13.47 8.33
CA THR A 164 19.56 12.65 9.05
C THR A 164 18.15 13.10 8.71
N VAL A 165 17.21 12.16 8.61
CA VAL A 165 15.80 12.43 8.34
C VAL A 165 14.93 11.33 8.96
N ASP A 166 13.75 11.70 9.43
CA ASP A 166 12.70 10.77 9.80
C ASP A 166 11.67 10.70 8.66
N VAL A 167 11.49 9.51 8.09
CA VAL A 167 10.40 9.21 7.15
C VAL A 167 9.23 8.65 7.96
N ILE A 168 8.09 9.31 7.87
CA ILE A 168 6.87 8.91 8.57
C ILE A 168 5.79 8.63 7.53
N ALA A 169 5.32 7.40 7.49
CA ALA A 169 4.22 6.99 6.64
C ALA A 169 3.08 6.44 7.48
N ASP A 170 1.84 6.68 7.07
CA ASP A 170 0.65 6.14 7.72
C ASP A 170 -0.39 5.72 6.70
N PHE A 171 -1.29 4.86 7.15
CA PHE A 171 -2.49 4.51 6.41
C PHE A 171 -3.72 4.53 7.32
N ASN A 172 -4.89 4.80 6.73
CA ASN A 172 -6.17 4.77 7.40
C ASN A 172 -7.22 4.10 6.52
N SER A 173 -7.87 3.07 7.04
CA SER A 173 -8.96 2.33 6.41
C SER A 173 -10.31 2.90 6.85
N GLN A 174 -11.18 3.18 5.89
CA GLN A 174 -12.57 3.58 6.12
C GLN A 174 -13.48 2.39 5.83
N GLY A 175 -13.67 1.54 6.84
CA GLY A 175 -14.47 0.34 6.75
C GLY A 175 -13.66 -0.95 6.93
N ILE A 176 -14.37 -2.07 6.81
CA ILE A 176 -13.86 -3.43 7.02
C ILE A 176 -13.51 -4.05 5.67
N GLN A 177 -12.25 -4.44 5.52
CA GLN A 177 -11.76 -5.20 4.37
C GLN A 177 -12.31 -6.63 4.38
N SER A 178 -12.63 -7.19 3.21
CA SER A 178 -12.98 -8.60 3.03
C SER A 178 -11.74 -9.50 3.04
N ASN A 179 -11.99 -10.81 3.14
CA ASN A 179 -11.02 -11.90 3.21
C ASN A 179 -10.09 -11.91 4.43
N TRP A 180 -9.44 -13.05 4.62
CA TRP A 180 -8.56 -13.33 5.77
C TRP A 180 -7.07 -13.19 5.46
N PHE A 181 -6.69 -12.79 4.23
CA PHE A 181 -5.30 -12.69 3.85
C PHE A 181 -4.63 -11.49 4.56
N MET A 182 -3.32 -11.59 4.77
CA MET A 182 -2.53 -10.51 5.36
C MET A 182 -2.29 -9.42 4.34
N ASP A 183 -2.46 -8.18 4.73
CA ASP A 183 -2.03 -7.03 3.93
C ASP A 183 -0.59 -6.67 4.22
N ILE A 184 -0.04 -5.79 3.37
CA ILE A 184 1.34 -5.34 3.43
C ILE A 184 1.41 -3.83 3.30
N PHE A 185 2.21 -3.17 4.12
CA PHE A 185 2.50 -1.74 4.02
C PHE A 185 4.00 -1.54 3.89
N ALA A 186 4.41 -0.76 2.89
CA ALA A 186 5.81 -0.59 2.56
C ALA A 186 6.17 0.88 2.32
N VAL A 187 7.42 1.21 2.64
CA VAL A 187 8.02 2.53 2.48
C VAL A 187 9.38 2.36 1.82
N THR A 188 9.66 3.17 0.81
CA THR A 188 10.97 3.27 0.17
C THR A 188 11.44 4.73 0.17
N TRP A 189 12.73 4.95 0.02
CA TRP A 189 13.34 6.27 0.01
C TRP A 189 14.60 6.34 -0.86
N SER A 190 15.06 7.54 -1.17
CA SER A 190 16.24 7.75 -2.02
C SER A 190 17.55 7.35 -1.33
N SER A 191 18.44 6.72 -2.10
CA SER A 191 19.85 6.52 -1.75
C SER A 191 20.55 7.87 -1.52
N PRO A 192 21.59 7.98 -0.66
CA PRO A 192 22.30 6.92 0.07
C PRO A 192 21.90 6.79 1.54
N LEU A 193 20.65 7.11 1.89
CA LEU A 193 20.18 7.11 3.27
C LEU A 193 20.03 5.67 3.81
N THR A 194 20.66 5.38 4.94
CA THR A 194 20.64 4.07 5.62
C THR A 194 19.80 4.09 6.89
N VAL A 195 19.15 2.96 7.23
CA VAL A 195 18.30 2.87 8.42
C VAL A 195 19.13 2.89 9.70
N VAL A 196 18.75 3.78 10.62
CA VAL A 196 19.25 3.83 12.01
C VAL A 196 18.32 3.04 12.92
N SER A 197 17.02 3.28 12.78
CA SER A 197 15.98 2.58 13.54
C SER A 197 14.67 2.65 12.76
N ASN A 198 13.79 1.67 12.95
CA ASN A 198 12.45 1.71 12.40
C ASN A 198 11.44 1.15 13.41
N THR A 199 10.19 1.58 13.30
CA THR A 199 9.08 1.02 14.06
C THR A 199 7.81 1.08 13.23
N GLY A 200 7.01 0.03 13.31
CA GLY A 200 5.68 -0.05 12.72
C GLY A 200 4.65 -0.20 13.81
N THR A 201 3.45 0.33 13.62
CA THR A 201 2.31 0.09 14.51
C THR A 201 1.05 -0.08 13.68
N VAL A 202 0.23 -1.05 14.04
CA VAL A 202 -1.09 -1.26 13.44
C VAL A 202 -2.15 -1.19 14.53
N ARG A 203 -3.15 -0.34 14.30
CA ARG A 203 -4.32 -0.15 15.15
C ARG A 203 -5.49 -0.95 14.58
N TYR A 204 -6.13 -1.70 15.45
CA TYR A 204 -7.36 -2.41 15.17
C TYR A 204 -8.51 -1.84 16.01
N VAL A 205 -9.71 -1.78 15.43
CA VAL A 205 -10.90 -1.25 16.06
C VAL A 205 -12.04 -2.26 15.92
N ASN A 206 -12.87 -2.41 16.95
CA ASN A 206 -14.08 -3.25 16.89
C ASN A 206 -15.36 -2.41 16.77
N SER A 207 -16.51 -3.07 16.57
CA SER A 207 -17.80 -2.38 16.40
C SER A 207 -18.27 -1.57 17.62
N ASN A 208 -17.72 -1.86 18.81
CA ASN A 208 -17.97 -1.08 20.01
C ASN A 208 -17.13 0.22 20.08
N GLY A 209 -16.15 0.39 19.18
CA GLY A 209 -15.22 1.51 19.16
C GLY A 209 -13.95 1.30 19.99
N ASN A 210 -13.77 0.10 20.58
CA ASN A 210 -12.55 -0.21 21.33
C ASN A 210 -11.38 -0.39 20.36
N SER A 211 -10.20 0.06 20.76
CA SER A 211 -8.99 0.00 19.95
C SER A 211 -7.90 -0.83 20.59
N LYS A 212 -7.13 -1.56 19.78
CA LYS A 212 -5.88 -2.22 20.17
C LYS A 212 -4.76 -1.81 19.22
N TYR A 213 -3.53 -1.79 19.73
CA TYR A 213 -2.34 -1.42 18.96
C TYR A 213 -1.33 -2.56 19.04
N TYR A 214 -0.74 -2.89 17.89
CA TYR A 214 0.30 -3.91 17.79
C TYR A 214 1.52 -3.29 17.14
N THR A 215 2.68 -3.43 17.80
CA THR A 215 3.95 -2.97 17.27
C THR A 215 4.54 -4.03 16.34
N HIS A 216 5.03 -3.58 15.20
CA HIS A 216 5.74 -4.39 14.23
C HIS A 216 7.17 -3.85 14.10
N THR A 217 8.11 -4.73 13.76
CA THR A 217 9.46 -4.34 13.33
C THR A 217 9.50 -4.40 11.80
N PRO A 218 9.49 -3.25 11.09
CA PRO A 218 9.58 -3.25 9.64
C PRO A 218 10.86 -3.95 9.16
N VAL A 219 10.68 -4.95 8.33
CA VAL A 219 11.78 -5.73 7.75
C VAL A 219 12.21 -5.13 6.42
N PRO A 220 13.46 -5.32 5.98
CA PRO A 220 13.86 -5.03 4.61
C PRO A 220 12.89 -5.66 3.60
N ALA A 221 12.58 -4.92 2.54
CA ALA A 221 12.07 -5.52 1.31
C ALA A 221 13.26 -6.20 0.58
N ASP A 222 13.23 -6.25 -0.75
CA ASP A 222 14.38 -6.69 -1.57
C ASP A 222 15.48 -5.62 -1.74
N SER A 223 15.38 -4.50 -1.01
CA SER A 223 16.31 -3.37 -1.09
C SER A 223 16.72 -2.87 0.30
N LEU A 224 17.94 -2.35 0.40
CA LEU A 224 18.43 -1.66 1.60
C LEU A 224 17.64 -0.38 1.90
N TYR A 225 17.05 0.23 0.86
CA TYR A 225 16.33 1.50 0.89
C TYR A 225 14.81 1.36 0.98
N ALA A 226 14.32 0.18 1.36
CA ALA A 226 12.90 -0.04 1.59
C ALA A 226 12.64 -0.90 2.83
N ARG A 227 11.50 -0.63 3.48
CA ARG A 227 10.99 -1.44 4.59
C ARG A 227 9.53 -1.78 4.36
N GLN A 228 9.13 -2.94 4.87
CA GLN A 228 7.77 -3.43 4.78
C GLN A 228 7.31 -4.01 6.12
N MET A 229 6.00 -4.00 6.35
CA MET A 229 5.37 -4.75 7.43
C MET A 229 4.12 -5.46 6.90
N LYS A 230 3.89 -6.68 7.41
CA LYS A 230 2.70 -7.48 7.08
C LYS A 230 1.82 -7.58 8.31
N PHE A 231 0.51 -7.59 8.12
CA PHE A 231 -0.45 -7.65 9.21
C PHE A 231 -1.76 -8.29 8.76
N TYR A 232 -2.45 -8.93 9.70
CA TYR A 232 -3.77 -9.50 9.44
C TYR A 232 -4.83 -8.40 9.35
N LYS A 233 -5.87 -8.58 8.53
CA LYS A 233 -7.00 -7.66 8.42
C LYS A 233 -7.93 -7.68 9.64
N TYR A 234 -7.94 -8.79 10.38
CA TYR A 234 -8.70 -8.92 11.61
C TYR A 234 -7.94 -9.70 12.69
N LYS A 235 -8.38 -9.54 13.93
CA LYS A 235 -7.89 -10.24 15.12
C LYS A 235 -9.08 -10.75 15.93
N ASP A 236 -9.20 -12.07 16.06
CA ASP A 236 -10.21 -12.71 16.89
C ASP A 236 -9.72 -12.81 18.35
N GLU A 237 -9.67 -11.65 19.02
CA GLU A 237 -9.19 -11.52 20.40
C GLU A 237 -10.24 -10.90 21.31
N GLY A 238 -11.52 -11.21 21.05
CA GLY A 238 -12.67 -10.75 21.79
C GLY A 238 -13.93 -10.69 20.94
N TYR A 239 -15.10 -10.62 21.59
CA TYR A 239 -16.37 -10.37 20.92
C TYR A 239 -16.81 -8.93 21.21
N PRO A 240 -17.00 -8.08 20.20
CA PRO A 240 -16.81 -8.31 18.76
C PRO A 240 -15.32 -8.30 18.34
N ALA A 241 -15.03 -8.96 17.21
CA ALA A 241 -13.70 -9.02 16.62
C ALA A 241 -13.14 -7.63 16.27
N TYR A 242 -11.81 -7.53 16.21
CA TYR A 242 -11.10 -6.29 15.91
C TYR A 242 -10.64 -6.29 14.45
N TYR A 243 -10.89 -5.20 13.73
CA TYR A 243 -10.56 -5.03 12.31
C TYR A 243 -9.48 -3.97 12.14
N VAL A 244 -8.60 -4.15 11.15
CA VAL A 244 -7.57 -3.17 10.83
C VAL A 244 -8.22 -1.83 10.49
N HIS A 245 -7.77 -0.77 11.15
CA HIS A 245 -8.31 0.57 10.96
C HIS A 245 -7.23 1.53 10.49
N SER A 246 -6.02 1.44 11.01
CA SER A 246 -4.94 2.36 10.63
C SER A 246 -3.59 1.78 11.01
N GLY A 247 -2.52 2.28 10.43
CA GLY A 247 -1.18 1.94 10.86
C GLY A 247 -0.17 3.00 10.46
N SER A 248 1.03 2.89 10.99
CA SER A 248 2.11 3.83 10.74
C SER A 248 3.45 3.13 10.70
N MET A 249 4.38 3.66 9.92
CA MET A 249 5.78 3.30 9.89
C MET A 249 6.62 4.55 10.08
N ILE A 250 7.53 4.53 11.06
CA ILE A 250 8.51 5.60 11.30
C ILE A 250 9.88 5.00 11.06
N ILE A 251 10.63 5.56 10.11
CA ILE A 251 11.96 5.11 9.73
C ILE A 251 12.93 6.28 9.90
N LYS A 252 13.91 6.10 10.78
CA LYS A 252 14.99 7.05 10.98
C LYS A 252 16.15 6.70 10.07
N LEU A 253 16.59 7.66 9.28
CA LEU A 253 17.61 7.48 8.26
C LEU A 253 18.82 8.36 8.51
N LYS A 254 19.99 7.89 8.06
CA LYS A 254 21.24 8.66 8.05
C LYS A 254 22.09 8.43 6.80
N SER A 255 22.84 9.44 6.40
CA SER A 255 23.97 9.37 5.48
C SER A 255 25.21 9.98 6.14
N ASN A 256 26.39 9.46 5.77
CA ASN A 256 27.68 10.04 6.17
C ASN A 256 28.09 11.24 5.29
N THR A 257 27.27 11.58 4.29
CA THR A 257 27.47 12.71 3.38
C THR A 257 26.24 13.60 3.37
N LYS A 258 26.42 14.83 2.89
CA LYS A 258 25.31 15.76 2.64
C LYS A 258 24.44 15.24 1.50
N VAL A 259 23.17 15.02 1.79
CA VAL A 259 22.11 14.71 0.81
C VAL A 259 21.26 15.97 0.64
N TYR A 260 21.06 16.36 -0.61
CA TYR A 260 20.29 17.56 -0.97
C TYR A 260 18.82 17.21 -1.22
N ASP A 261 18.60 16.15 -2.00
CA ASP A 261 17.26 15.73 -2.41
C ASP A 261 16.92 14.38 -1.78
N ILE A 262 15.93 14.39 -0.90
CA ILE A 262 15.37 13.21 -0.25
C ILE A 262 13.98 13.03 -0.81
N ALA A 263 13.74 11.86 -1.37
CA ALA A 263 12.43 11.43 -1.82
C ALA A 263 12.03 10.19 -1.05
N ALA A 264 10.74 10.07 -0.73
CA ALA A 264 10.18 8.89 -0.12
C ALA A 264 8.81 8.56 -0.69
N TYR A 265 8.50 7.27 -0.73
CA TYR A 265 7.24 6.75 -1.23
C TYR A 265 6.71 5.68 -0.30
N ALA A 266 5.42 5.75 0.03
CA ALA A 266 4.72 4.72 0.78
C ALA A 266 3.64 4.09 -0.08
N ALA A 267 3.37 2.81 0.13
CA ALA A 267 2.23 2.14 -0.46
C ALA A 267 1.64 1.06 0.44
N TYR A 268 0.33 0.93 0.37
CA TYR A 268 -0.45 -0.15 0.95
C TYR A 268 -0.79 -1.17 -0.13
N GLY A 269 -0.42 -2.43 0.10
CA GLY A 269 -0.81 -3.57 -0.72
C GLY A 269 -1.96 -4.32 -0.06
N TYR A 270 -3.15 -4.23 -0.64
CA TYR A 270 -4.27 -5.10 -0.29
C TYR A 270 -4.08 -6.43 -0.96
N ASN A 271 -4.12 -7.48 -0.17
CA ASN A 271 -3.89 -8.82 -0.60
C ASN A 271 -5.21 -9.59 -0.65
N SER A 272 -5.53 -10.15 -1.81
CA SER A 272 -6.78 -10.89 -2.00
C SER A 272 -6.59 -12.39 -1.99
N ILE A 273 -5.35 -12.87 -2.15
CA ILE A 273 -5.10 -14.29 -2.44
C ILE A 273 -3.71 -14.81 -2.08
N SER A 274 -2.71 -13.94 -1.91
CA SER A 274 -1.37 -14.37 -1.53
C SER A 274 -1.33 -14.76 -0.06
N VAL A 275 -0.73 -15.89 0.29
CA VAL A 275 -0.55 -16.24 1.71
C VAL A 275 0.59 -15.43 2.33
N ASN A 276 1.57 -15.05 1.52
CA ASN A 276 2.76 -14.34 1.95
C ASN A 276 3.09 -13.21 0.96
N PRO A 277 2.40 -12.04 1.06
CA PRO A 277 2.62 -10.93 0.14
C PRO A 277 4.04 -10.38 0.30
N TYR A 278 4.67 -9.90 -0.77
CA TYR A 278 5.96 -9.23 -0.69
C TYR A 278 5.99 -7.99 -1.57
N VAL A 279 6.96 -7.11 -1.29
CA VAL A 279 7.23 -5.90 -2.09
C VAL A 279 8.63 -6.00 -2.67
N SER A 280 8.76 -5.60 -3.94
CA SER A 280 10.01 -5.33 -4.61
C SER A 280 10.17 -3.84 -4.93
N VAL A 281 11.40 -3.35 -4.94
CA VAL A 281 11.72 -1.97 -5.29
C VAL A 281 11.98 -1.85 -6.80
N LYS A 282 11.32 -0.89 -7.45
CA LYS A 282 11.50 -0.56 -8.87
C LYS A 282 12.24 0.78 -8.99
N GLY A 283 13.50 0.75 -9.43
CA GLY A 283 14.33 1.95 -9.55
C GLY A 283 14.69 2.54 -8.17
N ASP A 284 14.85 3.86 -8.10
CA ASP A 284 15.32 4.52 -6.85
C ASP A 284 14.24 4.68 -5.78
N VAL A 285 12.98 4.92 -6.16
CA VAL A 285 11.88 5.26 -5.19
C VAL A 285 10.54 4.58 -5.55
N GLY A 286 10.52 3.55 -6.41
CA GLY A 286 9.30 2.84 -6.77
C GLY A 286 9.07 1.55 -5.97
N LEU A 287 7.82 1.18 -5.73
CA LEU A 287 7.44 -0.13 -5.17
C LEU A 287 6.59 -0.93 -6.15
N SER A 288 6.75 -2.26 -6.11
CA SER A 288 5.92 -3.21 -6.83
C SER A 288 5.51 -4.32 -5.88
N PHE A 289 4.24 -4.66 -5.87
CA PHE A 289 3.73 -5.76 -5.05
C PHE A 289 3.79 -7.09 -5.82
N SER A 290 3.88 -8.18 -5.07
CA SER A 290 3.75 -9.54 -5.59
C SER A 290 2.38 -9.81 -6.20
N THR A 291 2.28 -10.81 -7.07
CA THR A 291 0.99 -11.27 -7.64
C THR A 291 -0.05 -11.52 -6.55
N GLY A 292 -1.30 -11.11 -6.81
CA GLY A 292 -2.40 -11.23 -5.86
C GLY A 292 -2.48 -10.11 -4.81
N VAL A 293 -1.55 -9.17 -4.85
CA VAL A 293 -1.53 -7.96 -4.04
C VAL A 293 -1.65 -6.75 -4.95
N SER A 294 -2.61 -5.90 -4.64
CA SER A 294 -2.89 -4.70 -5.41
C SER A 294 -2.57 -3.47 -4.57
N ASN A 295 -1.88 -2.49 -5.17
CA ASN A 295 -1.62 -1.21 -4.52
C ASN A 295 -2.95 -0.46 -4.36
N VAL A 296 -3.32 -0.10 -3.13
CA VAL A 296 -4.64 0.53 -2.82
C VAL A 296 -4.55 1.94 -2.30
N GLY A 297 -3.35 2.34 -1.94
CA GLY A 297 -3.06 3.70 -1.55
C GLY A 297 -1.58 3.89 -1.52
N TRP A 298 -1.17 5.09 -1.92
CA TRP A 298 0.21 5.48 -1.96
C TRP A 298 0.31 6.99 -1.82
N ASP A 299 1.48 7.42 -1.38
CA ASP A 299 1.84 8.82 -1.34
C ASP A 299 3.34 8.97 -1.61
N TYR A 300 3.72 10.15 -2.08
CA TYR A 300 5.09 10.52 -2.44
C TYR A 300 5.41 11.89 -1.85
N THR A 301 6.60 12.01 -1.29
CA THR A 301 7.09 13.27 -0.74
C THR A 301 8.55 13.47 -1.11
N SER A 302 8.94 14.75 -1.26
CA SER A 302 10.33 15.16 -1.41
C SER A 302 10.57 16.50 -0.70
N ASN A 303 11.80 16.74 -0.26
CA ASN A 303 12.21 18.00 0.37
C ASN A 303 12.87 18.98 -0.61
#